data_AF-A0A0U5MJ50-F1
#
_entry.id   AF-A0A0U5MJ50-F1
#
_cell.length_a   1.000
_cell.length_b   1.000
_cell.length_c   1.000
_cell.angle_alpha   90.00
_cell.angle_beta   90.00
_cell.angle_gamma   90.00
#
_symmetry.space_group_name_H-M   'P 1'
#
loop_
_entity.id
_entity.type
_entity.pdbx_description
1 polymer ?
#
loop_
_entity_poly.entity_id
_entity_poly.type
_entity_poly.pdbx_seq_one_letter_code
_entity_poly.pdbx_strand_id
1 'polypeptide(L)'
;MRTESLIMPYRDLYEICQKQSLHIPRNFIKSEVLRLTGKEKIRVVCTDSDPSLCRGMFISFGNNESNIARQCGCDVIVLARGMNRCWQRIVYIKELMHLFDAHAESTFGGHEFDTLLSEMSGAETPTRSPQWRSEIKAFWMALACLCPEDKRINFMELRKSGKIDDYSIALQLRIPQQYVPRLFQQNYGLIIQEILNNGS
;
A
#
# COMPACT_ATOMS: atom_id res chain seq x y z
N MET A 1 -4.66 22.85 25.65
CA MET A 1 -3.45 22.08 25.29
C MET A 1 -3.89 20.93 24.42
N ARG A 2 -3.55 20.94 23.12
CA ARG A 2 -3.76 19.78 22.24
C ARG A 2 -2.56 18.87 22.46
N THR A 3 -2.79 17.68 22.99
CA THR A 3 -1.82 16.59 23.00
C THR A 3 -1.38 16.37 21.55
N GLU A 4 -0.10 16.58 21.27
CA GLU A 4 0.51 16.12 20.02
C GLU A 4 0.24 14.62 19.96
N SER A 5 -0.72 14.24 19.10
CA SER A 5 -1.02 12.85 18.83
C SER A 5 0.23 12.28 18.18
N LEU A 6 1.02 11.52 18.94
CA LEU A 6 2.08 10.67 18.42
C LEU A 6 1.46 9.89 17.26
N ILE A 7 1.86 10.24 16.04
CA ILE A 7 1.53 9.45 14.85
C ILE A 7 2.15 8.09 15.13
N MET A 8 1.30 7.09 15.37
CA MET A 8 1.78 5.75 15.63
C MET A 8 2.35 5.19 14.33
N PRO A 9 3.63 4.77 14.32
CA PRO A 9 4.32 4.41 13.10
C PRO A 9 3.71 3.16 12.48
N TYR A 10 3.87 3.01 11.18
CA TYR A 10 3.50 1.80 10.42
C TYR A 10 3.97 0.49 11.07
N ARG A 11 5.05 0.54 11.87
CA ARG A 11 5.55 -0.57 12.69
C ARG A 11 4.46 -1.29 13.48
N ASP A 12 3.54 -0.55 14.11
CA ASP A 12 2.49 -1.17 14.92
C ASP A 12 1.51 -1.98 14.04
N LEU A 13 1.16 -1.45 12.86
CA LEU A 13 0.34 -2.17 11.89
C LEU A 13 1.05 -3.45 11.42
N TYR A 14 2.34 -3.34 11.11
CA TYR A 14 3.16 -4.46 10.68
C TYR A 14 3.14 -5.57 11.73
N GLU A 15 3.42 -5.24 13.00
CA GLU A 15 3.41 -6.19 14.12
C GLU A 15 2.04 -6.83 14.36
N ILE A 16 0.96 -6.06 14.22
CA ILE A 16 -0.41 -6.60 14.30
C ILE A 16 -0.67 -7.61 13.19
N CYS A 17 -0.26 -7.29 11.95
CA CYS A 17 -0.40 -8.19 10.81
C CYS A 17 0.44 -9.47 10.98
N GLN A 18 1.63 -9.39 11.58
CA GLN A 18 2.49 -10.56 11.82
C GLN A 18 1.84 -11.61 12.74
N LYS A 19 0.88 -11.21 13.57
CA LYS A 19 0.16 -12.11 14.50
C LYS A 19 -1.06 -12.77 13.87
N GLN A 20 -1.40 -12.42 12.63
CA GLN A 20 -2.61 -12.91 11.97
C GLN A 20 -2.38 -14.23 11.23
N SER A 21 -3.49 -14.89 10.89
CA SER A 21 -3.47 -16.00 9.95
C SER A 21 -3.10 -15.55 8.53
N LEU A 22 -2.85 -16.53 7.66
CA LEU A 22 -2.42 -16.32 6.27
C LEU A 22 -3.35 -15.40 5.46
N HIS A 23 -4.66 -15.43 5.73
CA HIS A 23 -5.62 -14.57 5.05
C HIS A 23 -6.14 -13.48 5.99
N ILE A 24 -5.54 -12.29 5.90
CA ILE A 24 -5.94 -11.13 6.71
C ILE A 24 -7.06 -10.34 6.02
N PRO A 25 -8.30 -10.29 6.54
CA PRO A 25 -9.38 -9.58 5.86
C PRO A 25 -9.04 -8.10 5.61
N ARG A 26 -9.37 -7.56 4.43
CA ARG A 26 -9.06 -6.14 4.11
C ARG A 26 -9.67 -5.16 5.13
N ASN A 27 -10.85 -5.50 5.66
CA ASN A 27 -11.55 -4.66 6.64
C ASN A 27 -10.84 -4.66 7.99
N PHE A 28 -10.15 -5.75 8.36
CA PHE A 28 -9.32 -5.79 9.56
C PHE A 28 -8.16 -4.79 9.42
N ILE A 29 -7.40 -4.86 8.32
CA ILE A 29 -6.30 -3.93 8.06
C ILE A 29 -6.83 -2.48 8.03
N LYS A 30 -7.96 -2.22 7.35
CA LYS A 30 -8.61 -0.91 7.36
C LYS A 30 -8.87 -0.38 8.77
N SER A 31 -9.50 -1.19 9.62
CA SER A 31 -9.82 -0.79 10.99
C SER A 31 -8.57 -0.46 11.80
N GLU A 32 -7.51 -1.26 11.68
CA GLU A 32 -6.25 -1.00 12.38
C GLU A 32 -5.55 0.25 11.85
N VAL A 33 -5.54 0.49 10.53
CA VAL A 33 -4.97 1.72 9.97
C VAL A 33 -5.72 2.95 10.46
N LEU A 34 -7.06 2.95 10.42
CA LEU A 34 -7.86 4.07 10.92
C LEU A 34 -7.61 4.33 12.41
N ARG A 35 -7.53 3.26 13.21
CA ARG A 35 -7.22 3.35 14.65
C ARG A 35 -5.83 3.94 14.89
N LEU A 36 -4.81 3.47 14.17
CA LEU A 36 -3.41 3.90 14.35
C LEU A 36 -3.17 5.33 13.86
N THR A 37 -3.85 5.75 12.81
CA THR A 37 -3.70 7.09 12.21
C THR A 37 -4.65 8.13 12.81
N GLY A 38 -5.53 7.74 13.73
CA GLY A 38 -6.53 8.62 14.34
C GLY A 38 -7.60 9.11 13.36
N LYS A 39 -7.73 8.48 12.19
CA LYS A 39 -8.70 8.86 11.16
C LYS A 39 -10.04 8.20 11.45
N GLU A 40 -11.12 8.99 11.48
CA GLU A 40 -12.46 8.45 11.76
C GLU A 40 -13.00 7.59 10.62
N LYS A 41 -12.73 7.98 9.38
CA LYS A 41 -13.23 7.31 8.18
C LYS A 41 -12.36 7.57 6.97
N ILE A 42 -12.41 6.61 6.04
CA ILE A 42 -11.91 6.74 4.67
C ILE A 42 -12.97 6.20 3.72
N ARG A 43 -13.20 6.90 2.62
CA ARG A 43 -14.17 6.50 1.60
C ARG A 43 -13.46 5.78 0.45
N VAL A 44 -14.15 4.80 -0.13
CA VAL A 44 -13.70 4.13 -1.34
C VAL A 44 -14.67 4.46 -2.46
N VAL A 45 -14.15 4.90 -3.61
CA VAL A 45 -14.93 5.19 -4.80
C VAL A 45 -14.36 4.40 -5.97
N CYS A 46 -15.23 3.83 -6.80
CA CYS A 46 -14.83 3.11 -8.00
C CYS A 46 -15.13 3.93 -9.25
N THR A 47 -14.12 4.16 -10.09
CA THR A 47 -14.21 4.92 -11.35
C THR A 47 -14.07 4.02 -12.57
N ASP A 48 -14.46 4.54 -13.74
CA ASP A 48 -14.26 3.87 -15.04
C ASP A 48 -12.85 4.12 -15.62
N SER A 49 -11.88 4.45 -14.75
CA SER A 49 -10.48 4.60 -15.15
C SER A 49 -9.94 3.29 -15.71
N ASP A 50 -9.11 3.36 -16.76
CA ASP A 50 -8.48 2.18 -17.35
C ASP A 50 -7.48 1.55 -16.36
N PRO A 51 -7.72 0.31 -15.86
CA PRO A 51 -6.82 -0.36 -14.93
C PRO A 51 -5.46 -0.72 -15.53
N SER A 52 -5.28 -0.62 -16.85
CA SER A 52 -3.97 -0.74 -17.49
C SER A 52 -3.08 0.48 -17.21
N LEU A 53 -3.69 1.66 -17.05
CA LEU A 53 -3.02 2.94 -16.79
C LEU A 53 -2.96 3.24 -15.28
N CYS A 54 -4.11 3.21 -14.60
CA CYS A 54 -4.22 3.52 -13.18
C CYS A 54 -5.19 2.56 -12.49
N ARG A 55 -4.68 1.76 -11.55
CA ARG A 55 -5.51 0.77 -10.82
C ARG A 55 -6.14 1.36 -9.56
N GLY A 56 -5.50 2.35 -8.97
CA GLY A 56 -6.00 3.06 -7.81
C GLY A 56 -5.11 4.24 -7.45
N MET A 57 -5.65 5.12 -6.63
CA MET A 57 -4.93 6.26 -6.07
C MET A 57 -5.55 6.67 -4.73
N PHE A 58 -4.70 7.17 -3.84
CA PHE A 58 -5.11 7.84 -2.62
C PHE A 58 -5.26 9.35 -2.85
N ILE A 59 -6.31 9.93 -2.27
CA ILE A 59 -6.58 11.37 -2.29
C ILE A 59 -6.82 11.82 -0.86
N SER A 60 -5.89 12.63 -0.35
CA SER A 60 -6.00 13.25 0.97
C SER A 60 -7.15 14.26 1.02
N PHE A 61 -7.87 14.30 2.14
CA PHE A 61 -8.85 15.35 2.43
C PHE A 61 -8.23 16.75 2.42
N GLY A 62 -6.93 16.86 2.73
CA GLY A 62 -6.19 18.12 2.68
C GLY A 62 -5.93 18.64 1.25
N ASN A 63 -6.16 17.82 0.22
CA ASN A 63 -6.02 18.26 -1.17
C ASN A 63 -7.24 19.09 -1.59
N ASN A 64 -7.08 20.42 -1.55
CA ASN A 64 -8.14 21.39 -1.87
C ASN A 64 -8.52 21.43 -3.37
N GLU A 65 -7.67 20.91 -4.26
CA GLU A 65 -7.94 20.83 -5.70
C GLU A 65 -8.91 19.70 -6.03
N SER A 66 -9.00 18.68 -5.16
CA SER A 66 -9.80 17.50 -5.40
C SER A 66 -11.28 17.67 -5.03
N ASN A 67 -12.14 17.77 -6.04
CA ASN A 67 -13.60 17.82 -5.86
C ASN A 67 -14.13 16.62 -5.07
N ILE A 68 -13.59 15.43 -5.32
CA ILE A 68 -14.11 14.19 -4.72
C ILE A 68 -13.82 14.12 -3.22
N ALA A 69 -12.62 14.50 -2.78
CA ALA A 69 -12.26 14.53 -1.37
C ALA A 69 -13.09 15.58 -0.59
N ARG A 70 -13.27 16.77 -1.19
CA ARG A 70 -14.13 17.82 -0.63
C ARG A 70 -15.58 17.37 -0.46
N GLN A 71 -16.16 16.75 -1.49
CA GLN A 71 -17.53 16.22 -1.41
C GLN A 71 -17.69 15.09 -0.40
N CYS A 72 -16.65 14.27 -0.21
CA CYS A 72 -16.67 13.16 0.74
C CYS A 72 -16.42 13.60 2.20
N GLY A 73 -15.78 14.76 2.42
CA GLY A 73 -15.42 15.24 3.75
C GLY A 73 -14.46 14.33 4.50
N CYS A 74 -13.64 13.56 3.79
CA CYS A 74 -12.63 12.64 4.33
C CYS A 74 -11.64 12.20 3.24
N ASP A 75 -10.60 11.47 3.63
CA ASP A 75 -9.67 10.85 2.70
C ASP A 75 -10.41 9.85 1.79
N VAL A 76 -9.96 9.72 0.55
CA VAL A 76 -10.62 8.90 -0.48
C VAL A 76 -9.61 7.97 -1.14
N ILE A 77 -9.94 6.69 -1.22
CA ILE A 77 -9.28 5.73 -2.11
C ILE A 77 -10.14 5.60 -3.37
N VAL A 78 -9.54 5.90 -4.51
CA VAL A 78 -10.15 5.69 -5.82
C VAL A 78 -9.62 4.37 -6.38
N LEU A 79 -10.50 3.50 -6.88
CA LEU A 79 -10.15 2.24 -7.53
C LEU A 79 -10.73 2.17 -8.94
N ALA A 80 -9.97 1.62 -9.88
CA ALA A 80 -10.50 1.28 -11.20
C ALA A 80 -11.52 0.12 -11.12
N ARG A 81 -12.59 0.20 -11.92
CA ARG A 81 -13.54 -0.90 -12.12
C ARG A 81 -12.94 -2.02 -12.97
N GLY A 82 -13.59 -3.18 -12.96
CA GLY A 82 -13.19 -4.33 -13.79
C GLY A 82 -11.99 -5.14 -13.28
N MET A 83 -11.30 -4.70 -12.23
CA MET A 83 -10.24 -5.49 -11.59
C MET A 83 -10.79 -6.75 -10.89
N ASN A 84 -10.04 -7.86 -10.94
CA ASN A 84 -10.35 -9.05 -10.15
C ASN A 84 -10.12 -8.82 -8.65
N ARG A 85 -10.60 -9.75 -7.80
CA ARG A 85 -10.54 -9.60 -6.33
C ARG A 85 -9.12 -9.51 -5.78
N CYS A 86 -8.15 -10.21 -6.38
CA CYS A 86 -6.75 -10.16 -5.94
C CYS A 86 -6.14 -8.78 -6.22
N TRP A 87 -6.40 -8.23 -7.41
CA TRP A 87 -5.98 -6.88 -7.80
C TRP A 87 -6.62 -5.81 -6.92
N GLN A 88 -7.95 -5.83 -6.78
CA GLN A 88 -8.65 -4.88 -5.92
C GLN A 88 -8.12 -4.91 -4.48
N ARG A 89 -7.81 -6.11 -3.97
CA ARG A 89 -7.30 -6.27 -2.61
C ARG A 89 -5.94 -5.62 -2.43
N ILE A 90 -4.96 -5.94 -3.27
CA ILE A 90 -3.61 -5.37 -3.08
C ILE A 90 -3.60 -3.87 -3.33
N VAL A 91 -4.31 -3.38 -4.35
CA VAL A 91 -4.37 -1.94 -4.65
C VAL A 91 -5.04 -1.21 -3.50
N TYR A 92 -6.18 -1.70 -3.00
CA TYR A 92 -6.85 -1.11 -1.84
C TYR A 92 -5.94 -1.00 -0.60
N ILE A 93 -5.20 -2.07 -0.28
CA ILE A 93 -4.29 -2.05 0.87
C ILE A 93 -3.10 -1.13 0.60
N LYS A 94 -2.56 -1.10 -0.62
CA LYS A 94 -1.50 -0.15 -1.03
C LYS A 94 -1.96 1.29 -0.84
N GLU A 95 -3.12 1.66 -1.37
CA GLU A 95 -3.63 3.03 -1.24
C GLU A 95 -3.88 3.41 0.23
N LEU A 96 -4.27 2.44 1.05
CA LEU A 96 -4.49 2.65 2.48
C LEU A 96 -3.18 2.96 3.23
N MET A 97 -2.03 2.49 2.75
CA MET A 97 -0.73 2.76 3.38
C MET A 97 -0.32 4.23 3.29
N HIS A 98 -0.85 4.98 2.32
CA HIS A 98 -0.61 6.43 2.21
C HIS A 98 -1.17 7.24 3.40
N LEU A 99 -2.01 6.65 4.25
CA LEU A 99 -2.40 7.29 5.51
C LEU A 99 -1.25 7.42 6.52
N PHE A 100 -0.14 6.71 6.31
CA PHE A 100 1.08 6.84 7.11
C PHE A 100 2.14 7.74 6.47
N ASP A 101 1.87 8.32 5.30
CA ASP A 101 2.82 9.22 4.65
C ASP A 101 2.95 10.53 5.42
N ALA A 102 4.16 11.08 5.44
CA ALA A 102 4.38 12.41 5.98
C ALA A 102 3.67 13.46 5.11
N HIS A 103 3.29 14.60 5.69
CA HIS A 103 2.64 15.68 4.93
C HIS A 103 3.45 16.11 3.70
N ALA A 104 4.78 16.04 3.72
CA ALA A 104 5.65 16.38 2.59
C ALA A 104 5.67 15.34 1.45
N GLU A 105 5.16 14.12 1.69
CA GLU A 105 5.07 13.03 0.70
C GLU A 105 3.69 13.00 0.02
N SER A 106 2.74 13.82 0.48
CA SER A 106 1.41 13.96 -0.11
C SER A 106 1.44 14.81 -1.38
N THR A 107 0.88 14.31 -2.47
CA THR A 107 0.71 15.04 -3.74
C THR A 107 -0.35 16.13 -3.58
N PHE A 108 0.03 17.39 -3.73
CA PHE A 108 -0.88 18.54 -3.58
C PHE A 108 -1.22 19.22 -4.92
N GLY A 109 -0.56 18.89 -6.04
CA GLY A 109 -0.84 19.53 -7.33
C GLY A 109 -0.67 18.65 -8.58
N GLY A 110 -1.28 19.09 -9.69
CA GLY A 110 -1.26 18.38 -10.97
C GLY A 110 0.14 18.15 -11.57
N HIS A 111 1.07 19.08 -11.39
CA HIS A 111 2.45 18.95 -11.88
C HIS A 111 3.22 17.78 -11.21
N GLU A 112 2.96 17.54 -9.92
CA GLU A 112 3.58 16.45 -9.17
C GLU A 112 3.03 15.10 -9.63
N PHE A 113 1.75 15.05 -10.00
CA PHE A 113 1.12 13.89 -10.60
C PHE A 113 1.71 13.57 -11.99
N ASP A 114 1.89 14.57 -12.85
CA ASP A 114 2.51 14.39 -14.18
C ASP A 114 3.97 13.90 -14.06
N THR A 115 4.71 14.43 -13.09
CA THR A 115 6.08 14.00 -12.77
C THR A 115 6.10 12.52 -12.38
N LEU A 116 5.21 12.11 -11.48
CA LEU A 116 5.09 10.70 -11.06
C LEU A 116 4.74 9.79 -12.25
N LEU A 117 3.81 10.21 -13.10
CA LEU A 117 3.40 9.46 -14.29
C LEU A 117 4.56 9.28 -15.29
N SER A 118 5.39 10.30 -15.46
CA SER A 118 6.61 10.27 -16.29
C SER A 118 7.66 9.30 -15.72
N GLU A 119 7.89 9.32 -14.41
CA GLU A 119 8.81 8.40 -13.73
C GLU A 119 8.34 6.93 -13.78
N MET A 120 7.03 6.69 -13.74
CA MET A 120 6.40 5.37 -13.95
C MET A 120 6.56 4.86 -15.37
N SER A 121 6.61 5.77 -16.34
CA SER A 121 6.76 5.45 -17.76
C SER A 121 8.21 5.17 -18.17
N GLY A 122 9.15 5.22 -17.22
CA GLY A 122 10.55 4.83 -17.43
C GLY A 122 11.48 5.97 -17.86
N ALA A 123 11.07 7.23 -17.70
CA ALA A 123 11.98 8.35 -17.90
C ALA A 123 13.14 8.27 -16.89
N GLU A 124 14.39 8.36 -17.36
CA GLU A 124 15.58 8.38 -16.51
C GLU A 124 15.65 9.73 -15.77
N THR A 125 15.07 9.81 -14.58
CA THR A 125 15.29 10.94 -13.67
C THR A 125 16.46 10.63 -12.74
N PRO A 126 17.47 11.53 -12.62
CA PRO A 126 18.66 11.29 -11.79
C PRO A 126 18.32 11.25 -10.28
N THR A 127 17.19 11.81 -9.89
CA THR A 127 16.64 11.72 -8.53
C THR A 127 15.16 11.41 -8.60
N ARG A 128 14.76 10.27 -8.02
CA ARG A 128 13.36 9.89 -7.86
C ARG A 128 12.63 10.90 -6.98
N SER A 129 11.44 11.33 -7.41
CA SER A 129 10.56 12.22 -6.65
C SER A 129 10.17 11.63 -5.28
N PRO A 130 9.82 12.47 -4.28
CA PRO A 130 9.24 12.01 -3.02
C PRO A 130 8.00 11.13 -3.21
N GLN A 131 7.16 11.46 -4.20
CA GLN A 131 5.94 10.75 -4.55
C GLN A 131 6.25 9.33 -5.02
N TRP A 132 7.25 9.17 -5.88
CA TRP A 132 7.71 7.84 -6.31
C TRP A 132 8.18 6.99 -5.13
N ARG A 133 8.92 7.60 -4.19
CA ARG A 133 9.40 6.89 -2.99
C ARG A 133 8.25 6.47 -2.09
N SER A 134 7.25 7.34 -1.90
CA SER A 134 6.01 7.03 -1.18
C SER A 134 5.26 5.86 -1.84
N GLU A 135 5.11 5.86 -3.16
CA GLU A 135 4.45 4.76 -3.89
C GLU A 135 5.15 3.41 -3.70
N ILE A 136 6.48 3.39 -3.81
CA ILE A 136 7.28 2.18 -3.59
C ILE A 136 7.19 1.73 -2.12
N LYS A 137 7.27 2.66 -1.18
CA LYS A 137 7.13 2.41 0.25
C LYS A 137 5.75 1.81 0.58
N ALA A 138 4.66 2.42 0.10
CA ALA A 138 3.29 1.96 0.26
C ALA A 138 3.08 0.55 -0.32
N PHE A 139 3.69 0.25 -1.47
CA PHE A 139 3.67 -1.09 -2.05
C PHE A 139 4.32 -2.15 -1.13
N TRP A 140 5.51 -1.86 -0.61
CA TRP A 140 6.20 -2.78 0.29
C TRP A 140 5.49 -2.94 1.63
N MET A 141 4.95 -1.86 2.18
CA MET A 141 4.11 -1.88 3.37
C MET A 141 2.89 -2.79 3.18
N ALA A 142 2.19 -2.65 2.05
CA ALA A 142 1.04 -3.49 1.72
C ALA A 142 1.42 -4.97 1.58
N LEU A 143 2.52 -5.29 0.89
CA LEU A 143 2.98 -6.68 0.75
C LEU A 143 3.33 -7.30 2.11
N ALA A 144 4.03 -6.56 2.98
CA ALA A 144 4.41 -7.02 4.31
C ALA A 144 3.22 -7.20 5.26
N CYS A 145 2.17 -6.39 5.10
CA CYS A 145 0.90 -6.61 5.80
C CYS A 145 0.19 -7.86 5.27
N LEU A 146 0.20 -8.09 3.96
CA LEU A 146 -0.56 -9.19 3.33
C LEU A 146 0.09 -10.56 3.49
N CYS A 147 1.40 -10.63 3.75
CA CYS A 147 2.15 -11.86 3.94
C CYS A 147 2.97 -11.78 5.24
N PRO A 148 2.46 -12.34 6.36
CA PRO A 148 3.24 -12.47 7.57
C PRO A 148 4.55 -13.21 7.34
N GLU A 149 5.60 -12.80 8.05
CA GLU A 149 6.99 -13.22 7.84
C GLU A 149 7.19 -14.72 8.06
N ASP A 150 6.50 -15.31 9.05
CA ASP A 150 6.50 -16.75 9.29
C ASP A 150 5.93 -17.53 8.09
N LYS A 151 4.86 -17.01 7.48
CA LYS A 151 4.27 -17.58 6.26
C LYS A 151 5.17 -17.39 5.06
N ARG A 152 5.81 -16.22 4.93
CA ARG A 152 6.76 -15.92 3.86
C ARG A 152 7.94 -16.88 3.89
N ILE A 153 8.53 -17.12 5.06
CA ILE A 153 9.64 -18.07 5.24
C ILE A 153 9.20 -19.49 4.86
N ASN A 154 8.05 -19.94 5.35
CA ASN A 154 7.50 -21.25 4.98
C ASN A 154 7.26 -21.37 3.46
N PHE A 155 6.65 -20.36 2.82
CA PHE A 155 6.47 -20.37 1.37
C PHE A 155 7.80 -20.40 0.62
N MET A 156 8.82 -19.68 1.10
CA MET A 156 10.14 -19.70 0.49
C MET A 156 10.73 -21.13 0.50
N GLU A 157 10.58 -21.87 1.60
CA GLU A 157 11.05 -23.26 1.71
C GLU A 157 10.25 -24.20 0.81
N LEU A 158 8.92 -24.13 0.87
CA LEU A 158 8.05 -24.94 0.02
C LEU A 158 8.32 -24.67 -1.47
N ARG A 159 8.49 -23.41 -1.86
CA ARG A 159 8.80 -22.99 -3.22
C ARG A 159 10.16 -23.51 -3.68
N LYS A 160 11.20 -23.39 -2.85
CA LYS A 160 12.54 -23.95 -3.13
C LYS A 160 12.51 -25.47 -3.31
N SER A 161 11.66 -26.17 -2.55
CA SER A 161 11.48 -27.62 -2.67
C SER A 161 10.54 -28.06 -3.80
N GLY A 162 9.95 -27.13 -4.56
CA GLY A 162 9.00 -27.43 -5.63
C GLY A 162 7.62 -27.92 -5.15
N LYS A 163 7.32 -27.83 -3.85
CA LYS A 163 6.04 -28.26 -3.26
C LYS A 163 4.90 -27.28 -3.49
N ILE A 164 5.21 -26.03 -3.81
CA ILE A 164 4.24 -24.99 -4.12
C ILE A 164 4.81 -24.08 -5.22
N ASP A 165 3.95 -23.63 -6.12
CA ASP A 165 4.30 -22.68 -7.18
C ASP A 165 3.81 -21.26 -6.86
N ASP A 166 4.24 -20.28 -7.67
CA ASP A 166 3.88 -18.88 -7.47
C ASP A 166 2.37 -18.64 -7.59
N TYR A 167 1.68 -19.42 -8.43
CA TYR A 167 0.22 -19.35 -8.58
C TYR A 167 -0.50 -19.76 -7.29
N SER A 168 -0.09 -20.88 -6.68
CA SER A 168 -0.67 -21.37 -5.43
C SER A 168 -0.40 -20.43 -4.27
N ILE A 169 0.80 -19.84 -4.18
CA ILE A 169 1.12 -18.80 -3.18
C ILE A 169 0.19 -17.59 -3.38
N ALA A 170 0.05 -17.11 -4.62
CA ALA A 170 -0.80 -15.97 -4.96
C ALA A 170 -2.27 -16.21 -4.57
N LEU A 171 -2.77 -17.44 -4.81
CA LEU A 171 -4.12 -17.85 -4.47
C LEU A 171 -4.35 -17.86 -2.96
N GLN A 172 -3.36 -18.34 -2.18
CA GLN A 172 -3.44 -18.36 -0.72
C GLN A 172 -3.41 -16.95 -0.11
N LEU A 173 -2.50 -16.09 -0.59
CA LEU A 173 -2.37 -14.70 -0.14
C LEU A 173 -3.47 -13.77 -0.71
N ARG A 174 -4.17 -14.21 -1.76
CA ARG A 174 -5.15 -13.42 -2.53
C ARG A 174 -4.53 -12.15 -3.10
N ILE A 175 -3.34 -12.27 -3.69
CA ILE A 175 -2.62 -11.21 -4.39
C ILE A 175 -2.39 -11.58 -5.86
N PRO A 176 -2.10 -10.62 -6.76
CA PRO A 176 -1.68 -10.92 -8.12
C PRO A 176 -0.39 -11.76 -8.15
N GLN A 177 -0.35 -12.82 -8.97
CA GLN A 177 0.79 -13.74 -9.06
C GLN A 177 2.11 -13.04 -9.38
N GLN A 178 2.07 -11.99 -10.22
CA GLN A 178 3.25 -11.21 -10.60
C GLN A 178 3.97 -10.54 -9.41
N TYR A 179 3.32 -10.40 -8.27
CA TYR A 179 3.94 -9.83 -7.06
C TYR A 179 4.52 -10.89 -6.12
N VAL A 180 4.25 -12.17 -6.33
CA VAL A 180 4.81 -13.25 -5.50
C VAL A 180 6.34 -13.26 -5.52
N PRO A 181 7.04 -13.11 -6.66
CA PRO A 181 8.50 -13.04 -6.65
C PRO A 181 9.07 -11.91 -5.79
N ARG A 182 8.31 -10.82 -5.56
CA ARG A 182 8.74 -9.70 -4.71
C ARG A 182 8.89 -10.08 -3.24
N LEU A 183 8.10 -11.05 -2.76
CA LEU A 183 8.17 -11.57 -1.38
C LEU A 183 9.48 -12.33 -1.10
N PHE A 184 10.17 -12.80 -2.14
CA PHE A 184 11.36 -13.64 -2.02
C PHE A 184 12.63 -12.96 -2.55
N GLN A 185 12.60 -11.65 -2.77
CA GLN A 185 13.80 -10.91 -3.15
C GLN A 185 14.82 -10.94 -2.02
N GLN A 186 16.11 -11.02 -2.37
CA GLN A 186 17.21 -11.12 -1.41
C GLN A 186 17.22 -9.95 -0.42
N ASN A 187 16.83 -8.75 -0.89
CA ASN A 187 16.78 -7.54 -0.09
C ASN A 187 15.41 -7.28 0.59
N TYR A 188 14.45 -8.21 0.52
CA TYR A 188 13.12 -8.03 1.14
C TYR A 188 13.23 -7.61 2.61
N GLY A 189 13.99 -8.36 3.40
CA GLY A 189 14.17 -8.07 4.83
C GLY A 189 14.79 -6.69 5.08
N LEU A 190 15.77 -6.29 4.26
CA LEU A 190 16.39 -4.97 4.36
C LEU A 190 15.38 -3.84 4.07
N ILE A 191 14.58 -3.99 3.02
CA ILE A 191 13.54 -3.01 2.65
C ILE A 191 12.54 -2.85 3.78
N ILE A 192 12.04 -3.96 4.34
CA ILE A 192 11.05 -3.89 5.43
C ILE A 192 11.68 -3.28 6.68
N GLN A 193 12.91 -3.64 7.05
CA GLN A 193 13.59 -3.03 8.19
C GLN A 193 13.81 -1.53 8.01
N GLU A 194 14.19 -1.09 6.81
CA GLU A 194 14.33 0.33 6.48
C GLU A 194 13.00 1.08 6.67
N ILE A 195 11.90 0.53 6.15
CA ILE A 195 10.56 1.11 6.32
C ILE A 195 10.15 1.18 7.80
N LEU A 196 10.44 0.14 8.57
CA LEU A 196 10.10 0.08 10.00
C LEU A 196 10.91 1.08 10.84
N ASN A 197 12.15 1.39 10.43
CA ASN A 197 13.03 2.33 11.14
C ASN A 197 12.77 3.78 10.73
N ASN A 198 12.50 4.02 9.44
CA ASN A 198 12.31 5.36 8.88
C ASN A 198 10.84 5.83 8.88
N GLY A 199 9.89 4.96 9.26
CA GLY A 199 8.47 5.29 9.38
C GLY A 199 8.06 5.91 10.71
N SER A 200 9.02 6.48 11.45
CA SER A 200 8.85 7.11 12.77
C SER A 200 8.83 8.63 12.65
#